data_AF-A0A958S835-F1
#
_entry.id   AF-A0A958S835-F1
#
_cell.length_a   1.000
_cell.length_b   1.000
_cell.length_c   1.000
_cell.angle_alpha   90.00
_cell.angle_beta   90.00
_cell.angle_gamma   90.00
#
_symmetry.space_group_name_H-M   'P 1'
#
loop_
_entity.id
_entity.type
_entity.pdbx_description
1 polymer ?
#
loop_
_entity_poly.entity_id
_entity_poly.type
_entity_poly.pdbx_seq_one_letter_code
_entity_poly.pdbx_strand_id
1 'polypeptide(L)'
;SVSTILRILEQKGVLKTRKEGRGHIYIPVLAKTEYEAKTVKHVVERVFEGTPVALVRQLLDTVNLDAQALKELKTLIDSKSGSKK
;
A
#
# COMPACT_ATOMS: atom_id res chain seq x y z
N SER A 1 16.95 -4.56 15.89
CA SER A 1 16.43 -5.84 16.44
C SER A 1 15.00 -6.07 16.01
N VAL A 2 14.59 -7.33 15.75
CA VAL A 2 13.22 -7.70 15.36
C VAL A 2 12.18 -7.20 16.36
N SER A 3 12.48 -7.31 17.66
CA SER A 3 11.61 -6.84 18.75
C SER A 3 11.32 -5.33 18.69
N THR A 4 12.29 -4.51 18.28
CA THR A 4 12.11 -3.05 18.12
C THR A 4 11.12 -2.75 17.00
N ILE A 5 11.25 -3.44 15.87
CA ILE A 5 10.35 -3.26 14.72
C ILE A 5 8.92 -3.67 15.10
N LEU A 6 8.77 -4.81 15.79
CA LEU A 6 7.46 -5.28 16.26
C LEU A 6 6.79 -4.31 17.24
N ARG A 7 7.56 -3.69 18.15
CA ARG A 7 7.06 -2.65 19.05
C ARG A 7 6.62 -1.39 18.31
N ILE A 8 7.37 -0.97 17.28
CA ILE A 8 6.98 0.17 16.43
C ILE A 8 5.67 -0.14 15.67
N LEU A 9 5.53 -1.36 15.14
CA LEU A 9 4.31 -1.78 14.44
C LEU A 9 3.10 -1.88 15.37
N GLU A 10 3.30 -2.31 16.61
CA GLU A 10 2.28 -2.27 17.65
C GLU A 10 1.85 -0.83 17.98
N GLN A 11 2.80 0.08 18.20
CA GLN A 11 2.52 1.49 18.44
C GLN A 11 1.80 2.17 17.28
N LYS A 12 2.08 1.74 16.04
CA LYS A 12 1.39 2.20 14.83
C LYS A 12 0.02 1.54 14.62
N GLY A 13 -0.40 0.64 15.50
CA GLY A 13 -1.68 -0.07 15.42
C GLY A 13 -1.77 -1.11 14.31
N VAL A 14 -0.64 -1.50 13.70
CA VAL A 14 -0.61 -2.47 12.60
C VAL A 14 -0.83 -3.89 13.10
N LEU A 15 -0.39 -4.16 14.33
CA LEU A 15 -0.50 -5.44 15.00
C LEU A 15 -0.80 -5.25 16.50
N LYS A 16 -1.28 -6.31 17.14
CA LYS A 16 -1.44 -6.40 18.60
C LYS A 16 -0.53 -7.49 19.14
N THR A 17 0.03 -7.27 20.32
CA THR A 17 0.78 -8.31 21.02
C THR A 17 -0.05 -8.88 22.17
N ARG A 18 0.01 -10.20 22.33
CA ARG A 18 -0.48 -10.91 23.51
C ARG A 18 0.69 -11.67 24.14
N LYS A 19 0.86 -11.55 25.45
CA LYS A 19 1.87 -12.32 26.18
C LYS A 19 1.32 -13.73 26.45
N GLU A 20 2.10 -14.74 26.12
CA GLU A 20 1.79 -16.14 26.42
C GLU A 20 3.03 -16.83 27.00
N GLY A 21 2.99 -17.15 28.29
CA GLY A 21 4.14 -17.67 29.03
C GLY A 21 5.35 -16.73 28.98
N ARG A 22 6.47 -17.23 28.43
CA ARG A 22 7.72 -16.46 28.22
C ARG A 22 7.80 -15.83 26.82
N GLY A 23 6.79 -16.00 25.99
CA GLY A 23 6.75 -15.53 24.60
C GLY A 23 5.73 -14.42 24.33
N HIS A 24 5.81 -13.87 23.12
CA HIS A 24 4.87 -12.88 22.59
C HIS A 24 4.21 -13.44 21.32
N ILE A 25 2.89 -13.40 21.27
CA ILE A 25 2.11 -13.66 20.06
C ILE A 25 1.75 -12.32 19.43
N TYR A 26 2.07 -12.18 18.15
CA TYR A 26 1.77 -10.98 17.35
C TYR A 26 0.62 -11.29 16.39
N ILE A 27 -0.44 -10.49 16.47
CA ILE A 27 -1.67 -10.67 15.69
C ILE A 27 -1.83 -9.46 14.77
N PRO A 28 -1.90 -9.63 13.44
CA PRO A 28 -2.14 -8.52 12.53
C PRO A 28 -3.55 -7.97 12.76
N VAL A 29 -3.67 -6.65 12.86
CA VAL A 29 -4.95 -5.95 13.05
C VAL A 29 -5.37 -5.22 11.77
N LEU A 30 -4.39 -4.86 10.95
CA LEU A 30 -4.61 -4.15 9.70
C LEU A 30 -4.78 -5.13 8.54
N ALA A 31 -5.83 -4.94 7.74
CA ALA A 31 -6.00 -5.70 6.50
C ALA A 31 -4.92 -5.30 5.49
N LYS A 32 -4.45 -6.27 4.68
CA LYS A 32 -3.43 -6.02 3.64
C LYS A 32 -3.84 -4.89 2.69
N THR A 33 -5.10 -4.87 2.27
CA THR A 33 -5.65 -3.86 1.36
C THR A 33 -5.64 -2.46 1.96
N GLU A 34 -5.93 -2.33 3.26
CA GLU A 34 -5.89 -1.05 3.97
C GLU A 34 -4.45 -0.54 4.11
N TYR A 35 -3.51 -1.45 4.37
CA TYR A 35 -2.09 -1.13 4.40
C TYR A 35 -1.56 -0.67 3.02
N GLU A 36 -1.94 -1.37 1.96
CA GLU A 36 -1.58 -1.02 0.57
C GLU A 36 -2.09 0.39 0.23
N ALA A 37 -3.37 0.67 0.49
CA ALA A 37 -3.97 1.98 0.23
C ALA A 37 -3.26 3.11 1.01
N LYS A 38 -2.99 2.89 2.31
CA LYS A 38 -2.28 3.86 3.16
C LYS A 38 -0.85 4.10 2.67
N THR A 39 -0.17 3.04 2.23
CA THR A 39 1.20 3.11 1.74
C THR A 39 1.27 3.90 0.43
N VAL A 40 0.40 3.58 -0.54
CA VAL A 40 0.34 4.32 -1.82
C VAL A 40 0.05 5.80 -1.57
N LYS A 41 -0.93 6.12 -0.71
CA LYS A 41 -1.23 7.51 -0.35
C LYS A 41 -0.01 8.24 0.22
N HIS A 42 0.70 7.60 1.15
CA HIS A 42 1.89 8.19 1.77
C HIS A 42 3.01 8.41 0.76
N VAL A 43 3.21 7.49 -0.19
CA VAL A 43 4.20 7.65 -1.28
C VAL A 43 3.83 8.82 -2.18
N VAL A 44 2.56 8.93 -2.59
CA VAL A 44 2.08 10.07 -3.40
C VAL A 44 2.35 11.39 -2.69
N GLU A 45 2.02 11.50 -1.41
CA GLU A 45 2.21 12.72 -0.63
C GLU A 45 3.69 13.08 -0.41
N ARG A 46 4.54 12.09 -0.09
CA ARG A 46 5.93 12.34 0.33
C ARG A 46 6.95 12.36 -0.79
N VAL A 47 6.74 11.59 -1.85
CA VAL A 47 7.71 11.40 -2.93
C VAL A 47 7.29 12.15 -4.18
N PHE A 48 6.00 12.22 -4.46
CA PHE A 48 5.44 12.84 -5.67
C PHE A 48 4.70 14.14 -5.37
N GLU A 49 4.97 14.75 -4.21
CA GLU A 49 4.43 16.06 -3.79
C GLU A 49 2.89 16.15 -3.91
N GLY A 50 2.21 15.06 -3.62
CA GLY A 50 0.75 14.99 -3.70
C GLY A 50 0.20 14.84 -5.12
N THR A 51 1.04 14.60 -6.14
CA THR A 51 0.62 14.45 -7.54
C THR A 51 0.52 12.98 -7.95
N PRO A 52 -0.70 12.39 -8.03
CA PRO A 52 -0.86 10.98 -8.37
C PRO A 52 -0.46 10.66 -9.81
N VAL A 53 -0.63 11.63 -10.72
CA VAL A 53 -0.27 11.47 -12.14
C VAL A 53 1.24 11.27 -12.31
N ALA A 54 2.06 11.91 -11.48
CA ALA A 54 3.51 11.75 -11.50
C ALA A 54 3.93 10.33 -11.10
N LEU A 55 3.27 9.74 -10.10
CA LEU A 55 3.46 8.34 -9.72
C LEU A 55 3.12 7.39 -10.88
N VAL A 56 1.96 7.58 -11.52
CA VAL A 56 1.54 6.71 -12.65
C VAL A 56 2.53 6.84 -13.81
N ARG A 57 2.95 8.06 -14.16
CA ARG A 57 3.96 8.29 -15.19
C ARG A 57 5.25 7.55 -14.88
N GLN A 58 5.78 7.72 -13.66
CA GLN A 58 7.00 7.03 -13.24
C GLN A 58 6.86 5.51 -13.31
N LEU A 59 5.69 4.97 -12.95
CA LEU A 59 5.40 3.54 -13.02
C LEU A 59 5.46 3.04 -14.47
N LEU A 60 4.85 3.77 -15.41
CA LEU A 60 4.87 3.44 -16.84
C LEU A 60 6.28 3.53 -17.44
N ASP A 61 7.09 4.50 -16.99
CA ASP A 61 8.43 4.74 -17.52
C ASP A 61 9.48 3.78 -16.95
N THR A 62 9.28 3.25 -15.74
CA THR A 62 10.30 2.41 -15.04
C THR A 62 9.97 0.92 -14.99
N VAL A 63 8.70 0.55 -15.02
CA VAL A 63 8.29 -0.85 -14.98
C VAL A 63 7.98 -1.30 -16.39
N ASN A 64 8.67 -2.34 -16.84
CA ASN A 64 8.32 -2.99 -18.10
C ASN A 64 6.95 -3.65 -17.96
N LEU A 65 5.92 -2.98 -18.47
CA LEU A 65 4.57 -3.50 -18.57
C LEU A 65 4.40 -4.16 -19.93
N ASP A 66 3.90 -5.38 -19.93
CA ASP A 66 3.52 -6.04 -21.17
C ASP A 66 2.21 -5.46 -21.74
N ALA A 67 1.89 -5.84 -22.98
CA ALA A 67 0.70 -5.37 -23.66
C ALA A 67 -0.60 -5.74 -22.92
N GLN A 68 -0.60 -6.84 -22.15
CA GLN A 68 -1.76 -7.28 -21.39
C GLN A 68 -1.98 -6.39 -20.16
N ALA A 69 -0.93 -6.12 -19.39
CA ALA A 69 -0.95 -5.22 -18.24
C ALA A 69 -1.36 -3.80 -18.64
N LEU A 70 -0.86 -3.29 -19.77
CA LEU A 70 -1.28 -1.99 -20.31
C LEU A 70 -2.78 -1.96 -20.67
N LYS A 71 -3.30 -3.06 -21.24
CA LYS A 71 -4.73 -3.18 -21.57
C LYS A 71 -5.61 -3.25 -20.32
N GLU A 72 -5.17 -3.98 -19.29
CA GLU A 72 -5.84 -4.03 -17.99
C GLU A 72 -5.87 -2.66 -17.33
N LEU A 73 -4.73 -1.94 -17.30
CA LEU A 73 -4.66 -0.56 -16.78
C LEU A 73 -5.62 0.38 -17.51
N LYS A 74 -5.67 0.32 -18.85
CA LYS A 74 -6.61 1.12 -19.64
C LYS A 74 -8.06 0.82 -19.26
N THR A 75 -8.40 -0.46 -19.13
CA THR A 75 -9.75 -0.89 -18.74
C THR A 75 -10.13 -0.38 -17.34
N LEU A 76 -9.19 -0.42 -16.39
CA LEU A 76 -9.40 0.11 -15.04
C LEU A 76 -9.66 1.63 -15.06
N ILE A 77 -8.90 2.39 -15.85
CA ILE A 77 -9.08 3.84 -16.01
C ILE A 77 -10.45 4.14 -16.65
N ASP A 78 -10.79 3.44 -17.73
CA ASP A 78 -12.07 3.62 -18.44
C ASP A 78 -13.26 3.31 -17.52
N SER A 79 -13.18 2.25 -16.72
CA SER A 79 -14.22 1.90 -15.73
C SER A 79 -14.44 2.98 -14.67
N LYS A 80 -13.37 3.65 -14.23
CA LYS A 80 -13.45 4.77 -13.27
C LYS A 80 -13.98 6.04 -13.92
N SER A 81 -13.72 6.27 -15.21
CA SER A 81 -14.28 7.39 -15.96
C SER A 81 -15.79 7.24 -16.22
N GLY A 82 -16.27 6.01 -16.40
CA GLY A 82 -17.69 5.69 -16.65
C GLY A 82 -18.60 5.72 -15.42
N SER A 83 -18.05 5.78 -14.20
CA SER A 83 -18.82 5.87 -12.95
C SER A 83 -19.20 7.30 -12.56
N LYS A 84 -18.87 8.31 -13.38
CA LYS A 84 -19.44 9.67 -13.28
C LYS A 84 -20.45 9.88 -14.42
N LYS A 85 -21.64 9.31 -14.28
CA LYS A 85 -22.83 9.84 -14.94
C LYS A 85 -24.03 9.67 -14.04
#